data_AF-A0A519W281-F1
#
_entry.id   AF-A0A519W281-F1
#
_cell.length_a   1.000
_cell.length_b   1.000
_cell.length_c   1.000
_cell.angle_alpha   90.00
_cell.angle_beta   90.00
_cell.angle_gamma   90.00
#
_symmetry.space_group_name_H-M   'P 1'
#
loop_
_entity.id
_entity.type
_entity.pdbx_description
1 polymer ?
#
loop_
_entity_poly.entity_id
_entity_poly.type
_entity_poly.pdbx_seq_one_letter_code
_entity_poly.pdbx_strand_id
1 'polypeptide(L)'
;MNQSWKNRIKDPYYNAKLVHAKDAYAAGCWVYSVSTKKLYTPREFMDSDEQVHIHRGKEDAARFKIVDPRGMLARIIEDIKFRSAEASELQKRIYDYYEVIAKHKK
;
A
#
# COMPACT_ATOMS: atom_id res chain seq x y z
N MET A 1 15.58 15.02 26.55
CA MET A 1 14.99 14.09 25.55
C MET A 1 14.01 13.17 26.28
N ASN A 2 12.71 13.18 25.92
CA ASN A 2 11.68 12.14 26.19
C ASN A 2 10.25 12.70 26.45
N GLN A 3 9.77 13.63 25.62
CA GLN A 3 8.33 13.96 25.56
C GLN A 3 7.55 13.11 24.54
N SER A 4 8.24 12.41 23.62
CA SER A 4 7.61 11.73 22.47
C SER A 4 6.66 10.60 22.86
N TRP A 5 7.02 9.77 23.85
CA TRP A 5 6.20 8.61 24.24
C TRP A 5 4.92 9.00 24.99
N LYS A 6 4.95 10.07 25.79
CA LYS A 6 3.77 10.54 26.55
C LYS A 6 2.65 11.09 25.65
N ASN A 7 3.00 11.61 24.46
CA ASN A 7 2.02 12.09 23.49
C ASN A 7 1.42 10.96 22.65
N ARG A 8 2.15 9.85 22.42
CA ARG A 8 1.66 8.69 21.67
C ARG A 8 0.53 7.94 22.38
N ILE A 9 0.54 7.93 23.72
CA ILE A 9 -0.52 7.33 24.55
C ILE A 9 -1.85 8.10 24.42
N LYS A 10 -1.83 9.34 23.90
CA LYS A 10 -3.04 10.13 23.65
C LYS A 10 -3.67 9.85 22.28
N ASP A 11 -3.03 9.08 21.40
CA ASP A 11 -3.66 8.65 20.15
C ASP A 11 -4.79 7.66 20.50
N PRO A 12 -6.07 7.99 20.23
CA PRO A 12 -7.20 7.11 20.53
C PRO A 12 -7.12 5.77 19.79
N TYR A 13 -6.30 5.69 18.73
CA TYR A 13 -6.07 4.50 17.93
C TYR A 13 -4.77 3.75 18.29
N TYR A 14 -3.98 4.24 19.25
CA TYR A 14 -2.68 3.64 19.60
C TYR A 14 -2.78 2.16 19.94
N ASN A 15 -3.74 1.80 20.80
CA ASN A 15 -3.95 0.41 21.21
C ASN A 15 -4.38 -0.47 20.04
N ALA A 16 -5.16 0.07 19.11
CA ALA A 16 -5.61 -0.64 17.93
C ALA A 16 -4.46 -0.87 16.93
N LYS A 17 -3.63 0.15 16.69
CA LYS A 17 -2.40 0.02 15.91
C LYS A 17 -1.45 -1.01 16.52
N LEU A 18 -1.34 -1.01 17.84
CA LEU A 18 -0.45 -1.89 18.57
C LEU A 18 -0.78 -3.37 18.34
N VAL A 19 -2.06 -3.72 18.20
CA VAL A 19 -2.47 -5.10 17.88
C VAL A 19 -1.89 -5.52 16.53
N HIS A 20 -2.19 -4.78 15.45
CA HIS A 20 -1.66 -5.10 14.12
C HIS A 20 -0.14 -5.07 14.04
N ALA A 21 0.51 -4.12 14.70
CA ALA A 21 1.97 -4.03 14.74
C ALA A 21 2.58 -5.24 15.46
N LYS A 22 1.99 -5.70 16.57
CA LYS A 22 2.46 -6.89 17.29
C LYS A 22 2.26 -8.16 16.46
N ASP A 23 1.10 -8.32 15.85
CA ASP A 23 0.81 -9.49 15.01
C ASP A 23 1.75 -9.56 13.81
N ALA A 24 1.99 -8.43 13.15
CA ALA A 24 2.93 -8.33 12.04
C ALA A 24 4.38 -8.63 12.50
N TYR A 25 4.80 -8.07 13.64
CA TYR A 25 6.13 -8.33 14.19
C TYR A 25 6.33 -9.81 14.55
N ALA A 26 5.34 -10.44 15.20
CA ALA A 26 5.38 -11.85 15.58
C ALA A 26 5.43 -12.77 14.35
N ALA A 27 4.75 -12.40 13.27
CA ALA A 27 4.74 -13.13 12.01
C ALA A 27 5.96 -12.84 11.10
N GLY A 28 6.82 -11.87 11.44
CA GLY A 28 7.88 -11.40 10.54
C GLY A 28 7.35 -10.70 9.28
N CYS A 29 6.12 -10.20 9.33
CA CYS A 29 5.37 -9.62 8.23
C CYS A 29 5.22 -8.10 8.40
N TRP A 30 4.72 -7.43 7.36
CA TRP A 30 4.48 -5.99 7.34
C TRP A 30 2.98 -5.71 7.28
N VAL A 31 2.59 -4.48 7.67
CA VAL A 31 1.20 -4.02 7.66
C VAL A 31 0.93 -3.31 6.35
N TYR A 32 -0.01 -3.82 5.56
CA TYR A 32 -0.48 -3.21 4.32
C TYR A 32 -1.82 -2.50 4.54
N SER A 33 -1.85 -1.19 4.30
CA SER A 33 -3.08 -0.41 4.28
C SER A 33 -3.74 -0.55 2.90
N VAL A 34 -4.90 -1.19 2.86
CA VAL A 34 -5.72 -1.36 1.65
C VAL A 34 -6.26 -0.02 1.17
N SER A 35 -6.48 0.92 2.09
CA SER A 35 -7.00 2.26 1.81
C SER A 35 -5.95 3.16 1.16
N THR A 36 -4.76 3.26 1.76
CA THR A 36 -3.69 4.13 1.24
C THR A 36 -2.77 3.41 0.25
N LYS A 37 -2.94 2.09 0.09
CA LYS A 37 -2.07 1.20 -0.70
C LYS A 37 -0.61 1.22 -0.26
N LYS A 38 -0.35 1.62 0.99
CA LYS A 38 1.00 1.71 1.55
C LYS A 38 1.33 0.46 2.36
N LEU A 39 2.61 0.11 2.35
CA LEU A 39 3.17 -0.97 3.13
C LEU A 39 4.06 -0.38 4.22
N TYR A 40 3.86 -0.81 5.46
CA TYR A 40 4.55 -0.29 6.63
C TYR A 40 5.24 -1.43 7.38
N THR A 41 6.47 -1.21 7.82
CA THR A 41 7.01 -2.02 8.91
C THR A 41 6.14 -1.86 10.16
N PRO A 42 6.17 -2.82 11.12
CA PRO A 42 5.44 -2.67 12.38
C PRO A 42 5.72 -1.34 13.11
N ARG A 43 6.97 -0.85 13.04
CA ARG A 43 7.37 0.41 13.65
C ARG A 43 6.82 1.62 12.92
N GLU A 44 6.96 1.65 11.59
CA GLU A 44 6.40 2.74 10.78
C GLU A 44 4.89 2.82 10.91
N PHE A 45 4.20 1.68 11.03
CA PHE A 45 2.76 1.65 11.22
C PHE A 45 2.33 2.34 12.53
N MET A 46 3.06 2.11 13.62
CA MET A 46 2.83 2.78 14.91
C MET A 46 3.08 4.29 14.85
N ASP A 47 4.03 4.72 14.01
CA ASP A 47 4.38 6.12 13.80
C ASP A 47 3.54 6.79 12.70
N SER A 48 2.65 6.05 12.02
CA SER A 48 1.84 6.56 10.91
C SER A 48 0.58 7.28 11.37
N ASP A 49 0.05 8.14 10.50
CA ASP A 49 -1.23 8.84 10.68
C ASP A 49 -2.46 7.97 10.31
N GLU A 50 -2.27 6.67 10.07
CA GLU A 50 -3.36 5.74 9.78
C GLU A 50 -4.33 5.69 10.96
N GLN A 51 -5.64 5.62 10.71
CA GLN A 51 -6.65 5.54 11.76
C GLN A 51 -7.20 4.11 11.81
N VAL A 52 -7.03 3.44 12.96
CA VAL A 52 -7.47 2.05 13.16
C VAL A 52 -8.60 2.05 14.16
N HIS A 53 -9.82 1.72 13.73
CA HIS A 53 -10.96 1.69 14.63
C HIS A 53 -11.38 0.26 14.96
N ILE A 54 -11.28 -0.13 16.23
CA ILE A 54 -11.84 -1.41 16.70
C ILE A 54 -13.31 -1.16 17.07
N HIS A 55 -14.23 -1.36 16.13
CA HIS A 55 -15.67 -1.32 16.41
C HIS A 55 -16.19 -2.71 16.76
N ARG A 56 -16.89 -2.83 17.90
CA ARG A 56 -17.58 -4.02 18.44
C ARG A 56 -18.16 -4.94 17.35
N GLY A 57 -17.37 -5.93 16.90
CA GLY A 57 -17.83 -7.01 16.02
C GLY A 57 -17.93 -6.69 14.52
N LYS A 58 -17.46 -5.53 14.05
CA LYS A 58 -17.26 -5.27 12.61
C LYS A 58 -15.81 -4.85 12.42
N GLU A 59 -14.98 -5.84 12.16
CA GLU A 59 -13.55 -5.67 12.02
C GLU A 59 -13.21 -4.69 10.89
N ASP A 60 -12.47 -3.62 11.23
CA ASP A 60 -11.63 -2.87 10.29
C ASP A 60 -10.48 -3.75 9.72
N ALA A 61 -10.45 -5.05 10.01
CA ALA A 61 -9.51 -6.02 9.43
C ALA A 61 -9.54 -6.04 7.90
N ALA A 62 -10.60 -5.52 7.26
CA ALA A 62 -10.62 -5.33 5.81
C ALA A 62 -9.61 -4.26 5.33
N ARG A 63 -9.25 -3.27 6.17
CA ARG A 63 -8.40 -2.13 5.80
C ARG A 63 -6.91 -2.38 6.02
N PHE A 64 -6.54 -3.19 7.00
CA PHE A 64 -5.14 -3.48 7.30
C PHE A 64 -4.87 -4.98 7.19
N LYS A 65 -3.98 -5.35 6.28
CA LYS A 65 -3.58 -6.75 6.03
C LYS A 65 -2.16 -6.98 6.48
N ILE A 66 -1.92 -8.09 7.17
CA ILE A 66 -0.58 -8.54 7.48
C ILE A 66 -0.10 -9.36 6.29
N VAL A 67 1.01 -8.95 5.67
CA VAL A 67 1.52 -9.56 4.45
C VAL A 67 3.02 -9.79 4.52
N ASP A 68 3.50 -10.83 3.86
CA ASP A 68 4.93 -11.02 3.61
C ASP A 68 5.42 -9.92 2.64
N PRO A 69 6.35 -9.05 3.07
CA PRO A 69 6.88 -7.99 2.22
C PRO A 69 7.57 -8.52 0.96
N ARG A 70 8.18 -9.71 1.00
CA ARG A 70 8.86 -10.29 -0.17
C ARG A 70 7.86 -10.73 -1.24
N GLY A 71 6.83 -11.47 -0.82
CA GLY A 71 5.72 -11.84 -1.70
C GLY A 71 5.00 -10.62 -2.28
N MET A 72 4.80 -9.57 -1.48
CA MET A 72 4.18 -8.34 -1.96
C MET A 72 5.06 -7.60 -2.98
N LEU A 73 6.37 -7.51 -2.74
CA LEU A 73 7.33 -6.91 -3.68
C LEU A 73 7.32 -7.65 -5.03
N ALA A 74 7.31 -8.99 -5.01
CA ALA A 74 7.26 -9.78 -6.23
C ALA A 74 6.00 -9.47 -7.07
N ARG A 75 4.83 -9.37 -6.44
CA ARG A 75 3.58 -8.98 -7.09
C ARG A 75 3.63 -7.57 -7.67
N ILE A 76 4.18 -6.61 -6.93
CA ILE A 76 4.32 -5.22 -7.42
C ILE A 76 5.20 -5.19 -8.67
N ILE A 77 6.32 -5.93 -8.68
CA ILE A 77 7.20 -6.01 -9.84
C ILE A 77 6.49 -6.65 -11.04
N GLU A 78 5.71 -7.71 -10.82
CA GLU A 78 4.92 -8.36 -11.86
C GLU A 78 3.86 -7.42 -12.45
N ASP A 79 3.10 -6.72 -11.60
CA ASP A 79 2.13 -5.71 -12.01
C ASP A 79 2.78 -4.59 -12.83
N ILE A 80 3.96 -4.12 -12.42
CA ILE A 80 4.71 -3.10 -13.18
C ILE A 80 5.10 -3.62 -14.56
N LYS A 81 5.59 -4.87 -14.65
CA LYS A 81 5.96 -5.47 -15.95
C LYS A 81 4.74 -5.56 -16.87
N PHE A 82 3.61 -6.04 -16.34
CA PHE A 82 2.38 -6.16 -17.10
C PHE A 82 1.90 -4.79 -17.62
N ARG A 83 1.79 -3.79 -16.73
CA ARG A 83 1.36 -2.44 -17.11
C ARG A 83 2.32 -1.75 -18.07
N SER A 84 3.62 -2.02 -17.96
CA SER A 84 4.63 -1.49 -18.89
C SER A 84 4.45 -2.07 -20.30
N ALA A 85 4.13 -3.37 -20.40
CA ALA A 85 3.83 -4.00 -21.69
C ALA A 85 2.55 -3.42 -22.31
N GLU A 86 1.48 -3.26 -21.53
CA GLU A 86 0.24 -2.61 -21.99
C GLU A 86 0.49 -1.17 -22.46
N ALA A 87 1.28 -0.39 -21.72
CA ALA A 87 1.62 0.98 -22.09
C ALA A 87 2.42 1.02 -23.41
N SER A 88 3.35 0.09 -23.62
CA SER A 88 4.15 -0.01 -24.85
C SER A 88 3.28 -0.37 -26.06
N GLU A 89 2.35 -1.30 -25.90
CA GLU A 89 1.40 -1.67 -26.97
C GLU A 89 0.46 -0.50 -27.31
N LEU A 90 -0.07 0.18 -26.29
CA LEU A 90 -0.88 1.37 -26.49
C LEU A 90 -0.10 2.48 -27.19
N GLN A 91 1.15 2.70 -26.80
CA GLN A 91 2.04 3.67 -27.43
C GLN A 91 2.19 3.35 -28.93
N LYS A 92 2.51 2.11 -29.29
CA LYS A 92 2.63 1.68 -30.69
C LYS A 92 1.35 1.97 -31.48
N ARG A 93 0.19 1.58 -30.96
CA ARG A 93 -1.11 1.83 -31.60
C ARG A 93 -1.39 3.32 -31.82
N ILE A 94 -0.98 4.18 -30.89
CA ILE A 94 -1.10 5.64 -31.02
C ILE A 94 -0.21 6.15 -32.15
N TYR A 95 1.06 5.74 -32.21
CA TYR A 95 1.97 6.17 -33.27
C TYR A 95 1.51 5.68 -34.65
N ASP A 96 1.13 4.40 -34.77
CA ASP A 96 0.62 3.83 -36.02
C ASP A 96 -0.59 4.63 -36.55
N TYR A 97 -1.53 4.99 -35.66
CA TYR A 97 -2.70 5.78 -36.02
C TYR A 97 -2.33 7.17 -36.56
N TYR A 98 -1.44 7.89 -35.88
CA TYR A 98 -1.04 9.23 -36.31
C TYR A 98 -0.16 9.22 -37.56
N GLU A 99 0.68 8.21 -37.76
CA GLU A 99 1.43 8.02 -39.01
C GLU A 99 0.49 7.77 -40.20
N VAL A 100 -0.54 6.94 -40.02
CA VAL A 100 -1.55 6.68 -41.06
C VAL A 100 -2.31 7.96 -41.41
N ILE A 101 -2.74 8.75 -40.42
CA ILE A 101 -3.41 10.03 -40.68
C ILE A 101 -2.49 11.01 -41.41
N ALA A 102 -1.22 11.11 -41.00
CA ALA A 102 -0.26 12.00 -41.62
C ALA A 102 -0.03 11.66 -43.10
N LYS A 103 -0.08 10.37 -43.47
CA LYS A 103 0.03 9.90 -44.86
C LYS A 103 -1.20 10.22 -45.71
N HIS A 104 -2.41 10.25 -45.13
CA HIS A 104 -3.65 10.57 -45.86
C HIS A 104 -3.93 12.07 -46.02
N LYS A 105 -3.15 12.94 -45.38
CA LYS A 105 -3.26 14.42 -45.49
C LYS A 105 -2.33 15.05 -46.54
N LYS A 106 -1.45 14.27 -47.17
CA LYS A 106 -0.61 14.71 -48.31
C LYS A 106 -1.25 14.28 -49.62
#